data_AF-A0A9Q8SX46-F1
#
_entry.id   AF-A0A9Q8SX46-F1
#
_cell.length_a   1.000
_cell.length_b   1.000
_cell.length_c   1.000
_cell.angle_alpha   90.00
_cell.angle_beta   90.00
_cell.angle_gamma   90.00
#
_symmetry.space_group_name_H-M   'P 1'
#
loop_
_entity.id
_entity.type
_entity.pdbx_description
1 polymer ?
#
loop_
_entity_poly.entity_id
_entity_poly.type
_entity_poly.pdbx_seq_one_letter_code
_entity_poly.pdbx_strand_id
1 'polypeptide(L)' 'MPVVNIPAFSGANDMPVGVLLVGPRFRDQQLLTTSLALARVFGARAPRQLSDPS' A
#
# COMPACT_ATOMS: atom_id res chain seq x y z
N MET A 1 10.25 -2.58 14.42
CA MET A 1 10.38 -1.79 13.18
C MET A 1 8.99 -1.64 12.62
N PRO A 2 8.53 -0.41 12.34
CA PRO A 2 7.20 -0.21 11.77
C PRO A 2 7.15 -0.74 10.34
N VAL A 3 6.02 -1.37 9.99
CA VAL A 3 5.76 -1.96 8.68
C VAL A 3 4.35 -1.60 8.24
N VAL A 4 4.17 -1.24 6.97
CA VAL A 4 2.86 -0.95 6.38
C VAL A 4 2.70 -1.75 5.09
N ASN A 5 1.54 -2.38 4.91
CA ASN A 5 1.15 -3.02 3.65
C ASN A 5 0.33 -2.04 2.81
N ILE A 6 0.69 -1.87 1.54
CA ILE A 6 -0.09 -1.09 0.57
C ILE A 6 -0.38 -1.91 -0.68
N PRO A 7 -1.56 -1.78 -1.31
CA PRO A 7 -1.80 -2.36 -2.62
C PRO A 7 -0.90 -1.67 -3.67
N ALA A 8 -0.33 -2.45 -4.59
CA ALA A 8 0.59 -1.92 -5.59
C ALA A 8 0.27 -2.35 -7.02
N PHE A 9 -0.06 -3.62 -7.23
CA PHE A 9 -0.25 -4.18 -8.58
C PHE A 9 -1.42 -5.17 -8.63
N SER A 10 -1.86 -5.52 -9.84
CA SER A 10 -2.73 -6.68 -10.11
C SER A 10 -1.88 -7.82 -10.66
N GLY A 11 -1.86 -8.95 -9.96
CA GLY A 11 -1.21 -10.18 -10.39
C GLY A 11 -2.08 -10.99 -11.35
N ALA A 12 -1.72 -12.26 -11.55
CA ALA A 12 -2.52 -13.19 -12.35
C ALA A 12 -3.96 -13.30 -11.80
N ASN A 13 -4.93 -13.45 -12.71
CA ASN A 13 -6.36 -13.55 -12.38
C ASN A 13 -6.90 -12.33 -11.60
N ASP A 14 -6.41 -11.13 -11.89
CA ASP A 14 -6.79 -9.87 -11.23
C ASP A 14 -6.57 -9.85 -9.70
N MET A 15 -5.74 -10.76 -9.18
CA MET A 15 -5.48 -10.84 -7.74
C MET A 15 -4.66 -9.63 -7.27
N PRO A 16 -5.08 -8.90 -6.22
CA PRO A 16 -4.33 -7.75 -5.73
C PRO A 16 -3.00 -8.18 -5.11
N VAL A 17 -1.92 -7.54 -5.55
CA VAL A 17 -0.56 -7.73 -5.03
C VAL A 17 -0.19 -6.52 -4.17
N GLY A 18 0.08 -6.78 -2.89
CA GLY A 18 0.54 -5.79 -1.93
C GLY A 18 2.07 -5.71 -1.87
N VAL A 19 2.56 -4.55 -1.45
CA VAL A 19 3.98 -4.29 -1.15
C VAL A 19 4.08 -3.89 0.31
N LEU A 20 5.03 -4.52 1.02
CA LEU A 20 5.35 -4.19 2.41
C LEU A 20 6.47 -3.15 2.44
N LEU A 21 6.21 -2.02 3.07
CA LEU A 21 7.22 -1.01 3.37
C LEU A 21 7.70 -1.17 4.81
N VAL A 22 9.00 -1.25 5.00
CA VAL A 22 9.64 -1.33 6.32
C VAL A 22 10.36 -0.03 6.61
N GLY A 23 10.06 0.58 7.75
CA GLY A 23 10.63 1.86 8.17
C GLY A 23 11.59 1.73 9.36
N PRO A 24 12.41 2.78 9.62
CA PRO A 24 13.22 2.88 10.84
C PRO A 24 12.34 2.98 12.10
N ARG A 25 12.90 2.67 13.28
CA ARG A 25 12.18 2.84 14.55
C ARG A 25 11.84 4.32 14.79
N PHE A 26 10.67 4.58 15.37
CA PHE A 26 10.15 5.91 15.74
C PHE A 26 10.01 6.89 14.55
N ARG A 27 9.84 6.36 13.34
CA ARG A 27 9.68 7.13 12.09
C ARG A 27 8.38 6.81 11.36
N ASP A 28 7.34 6.51 12.11
CA ASP A 28 6.04 6.05 11.61
C ASP A 28 5.38 7.08 10.70
N GLN A 29 5.45 8.38 11.04
CA GLN A 29 4.94 9.45 10.17
C GLN A 29 5.68 9.52 8.83
N GLN A 30 7.01 9.34 8.83
CA GLN A 30 7.80 9.28 7.60
C GLN A 30 7.40 8.06 6.77
N LEU A 31 7.21 6.90 7.40
CA LEU A 31 6.77 5.68 6.74
C LEU A 31 5.39 5.85 6.08
N LEU A 32 4.43 6.47 6.79
CA LEU A 32 3.10 6.75 6.27
C LEU A 32 3.10 7.79 5.14
N THR A 33 3.93 8.83 5.25
CA THR A 33 4.07 9.84 4.19
C THR A 33 4.65 9.21 2.92
N THR A 34 5.66 8.35 3.08
CA THR A 34 6.28 7.61 1.97
C THR A 34 5.30 6.62 1.35
N SER A 35 4.51 5.90 2.17
CA SER A 35 3.52 4.95 1.66
C SER A 35 2.41 5.65 0.89
N LEU A 36 1.97 6.84 1.30
CA LEU A 36 1.00 7.65 0.55
C LEU A 36 1.55 8.09 -0.81
N ALA A 37 2.81 8.51 -0.87
CA ALA A 37 3.46 8.89 -2.12
C ALA A 37 3.54 7.69 -3.08
N LEU A 38 3.95 6.51 -2.59
CA LEU A 38 4.01 5.29 -3.39
C LEU A 38 2.62 4.81 -3.82
N ALA A 39 1.63 4.87 -2.94
CA ALA A 39 0.26 4.51 -3.26
C ALA A 39 -0.32 5.36 -4.42
N ARG A 40 0.11 6.62 -4.57
CA ARG A 40 -0.26 7.46 -5.74
C ARG A 40 0.42 7.00 -7.02
N VAL A 41 1.68 6.58 -6.94
CA VAL A 41 2.43 6.04 -8.09
C VAL A 41 1.82 4.71 -8.54
N PHE A 42 1.45 3.85 -7.60
CA PHE A 42 0.82 2.57 -7.87
C PHE A 42 -0.67 2.70 -8.24
N GLY A 43 -1.34 3.71 -7.70
CA GLY A 43 -2.76 4.02 -7.89
C GLY A 43 -3.16 4.46 -9.30
N ALA A 44 -2.22 4.60 -10.25
CA ALA A 44 -2.55 4.67 -11.68
C ALA A 44 -3.36 3.45 -12.17
N ARG A 45 -3.42 2.38 -11.37
CA ARG A 45 -4.46 1.35 -11.47
C ARG A 45 -4.77 0.74 -10.09
N ALA A 46 -5.35 1.51 -9.17
CA ALA A 46 -5.88 0.94 -7.93
C ALA A 46 -7.06 -0.02 -8.26
N PRO A 47 -7.03 -1.30 -7.83
CA PRO A 47 -8.22 -2.13 -7.84
C PRO A 47 -9.30 -1.44 -6.99
N ARG A 48 -10.56 -1.50 -7.44
CA ARG A 48 -11.71 -0.98 -6.71
C ARG A 48 -11.59 -1.33 -5.24
N GLN A 49 -11.65 -0.29 -4.43
CA GLN A 49 -11.77 -0.31 -2.97
C GLN A 49 -12.57 -1.56 -2.56
N LEU A 50 -11.92 -2.47 -1.82
CA LEU A 50 -12.62 -3.58 -1.19
C LEU A 50 -13.72 -2.95 -0.35
N SER A 51 -14.95 -3.19 -0.80
CA SER A 51 -16.19 -2.62 -0.28
C SER A 51 -16.24 -2.67 1.23
N ASP A 52 -16.80 -1.60 1.81
CA ASP A 52 -17.12 -1.45 3.22
C ASP A 52 -17.62 -2.78 3.83
N PRO A 53 -17.18 -3.12 5.06
CA PRO A 53 -17.78 -4.24 5.77
C PRO A 53 -19.21 -3.83 6.14
N SER A 54 -20.18 -4.34 5.39
CA SER A 54 -21.59 -4.42 5.78
C SER A 54 -21.78 -5.23 7.05
#